data_AF-A0A2V3J6N6-F1
#
_entry.id   AF-A0A2V3J6N6-F1
#
_cell.length_a   1.000
_cell.length_b   1.000
_cell.length_c   1.000
_cell.angle_alpha   90.00
_cell.angle_beta   90.00
_cell.angle_gamma   90.00
#
_symmetry.space_group_name_H-M   'P 1'
#
loop_
_entity.id
_entity.type
_entity.pdbx_description
1 polymer ?
#
loop_
_entity_poly.entity_id
_entity_poly.type
_entity_poly.pdbx_seq_one_letter_code
_entity_poly.pdbx_strand_id
1 'polypeptide(L)'
;MESEKCTGATTTLIQLQSAEGQKAGGVLDVPLHSTPKQLTELLNHLLENEEPLPYAFFLRPSRTEINTSLEDALSTSSQTRETVAQIEYTPQSLFRVRPLTRCTASLPGHKEAVLVATFSPDATLIATGSGDTTVRLWSSHGQMPEATLEGHRDWVLALAFSPDAAKLASASKDGSVRVWDMTTKTGKALSSHRKWVTDLCWQPFHLDERCTLLVSSSKDSTLRIWNTANSTCAKLLAGHTAAVTTVVWSGEGVIYSASQDRTIKVWDPTTGLPTRSINAHGHWVNSMTLSTDYILKCGAFPALDEELGYAPKKMTMQEARQRYDDAKRKSTGGKERMVSGSDDFTLMLWEDIWRKEGNTKPITRMTGHQQLVNCVAFSPNGMYIASASFDKSVRLWDGTTGRFCYTFRGHVGAVYRLVWSADGRLLMSASKDSTCKVWDMRTRKLKMDLPGHSDEVYTVDWSTDGRRAVSAGKDKMVKIWHH
;
A
#
# COMPACT_ATOMS: atom_id res chain seq x y z
N MET A 1 -31.96 44.65 32.60
CA MET A 1 -32.75 43.70 31.80
C MET A 1 -32.07 43.56 30.45
N GLU A 2 -30.99 42.79 30.42
CA GLU A 2 -30.46 42.23 29.18
C GLU A 2 -30.69 40.73 29.30
N SER A 3 -31.60 40.23 28.48
CA SER A 3 -31.92 38.81 28.41
C SER A 3 -30.76 38.09 27.74
N GLU A 4 -30.05 37.29 28.53
CA GLU A 4 -29.18 36.23 28.03
C GLU A 4 -30.00 35.35 27.08
N LYS A 5 -29.70 35.46 25.79
CA LYS A 5 -30.17 34.49 24.79
C LYS A 5 -29.48 33.17 25.11
N CYS A 6 -30.16 32.32 25.88
CA CYS A 6 -29.93 30.88 25.87
C CYS A 6 -30.09 30.39 24.42
N THR A 7 -29.01 30.35 23.65
CA THR A 7 -28.93 29.49 22.48
C THR A 7 -29.01 28.07 23.01
N GLY A 8 -30.19 27.45 22.92
CA GLY A 8 -30.35 26.04 23.25
C GLY A 8 -29.34 25.25 22.44
N ALA A 9 -28.28 24.78 23.09
CA ALA A 9 -27.28 23.94 22.44
C ALA A 9 -28.02 22.67 22.06
N THR A 10 -28.32 22.50 20.78
CA THR A 10 -28.87 21.26 20.25
C THR A 10 -27.81 20.17 20.45
N THR A 11 -28.07 19.27 21.39
CA THR A 11 -27.21 18.14 21.73
C THR A 11 -27.72 16.86 21.09
N THR A 12 -26.87 15.85 21.02
CA THR A 12 -27.22 14.52 20.51
C THR A 12 -26.50 13.47 21.34
N LEU A 13 -27.22 12.38 21.61
CA LEU A 13 -26.68 11.22 22.31
C LEU A 13 -25.78 10.42 21.37
N ILE A 14 -24.52 10.26 21.75
CA ILE A 14 -23.53 9.48 21.00
C ILE A 14 -23.04 8.28 21.82
N GLN A 15 -22.64 7.22 21.12
CA GLN A 15 -21.97 6.07 21.70
C GLN A 15 -20.68 5.79 20.93
N LEU A 16 -19.53 5.92 21.59
CA LEU A 16 -18.22 5.65 21.01
C LEU A 16 -17.91 4.15 21.09
N GLN A 17 -17.51 3.56 19.96
CA GLN A 17 -17.10 2.16 19.85
C GLN A 17 -15.86 1.99 18.98
N SER A 18 -15.03 1.00 19.29
CA SER A 18 -13.89 0.62 18.46
C SER A 18 -14.36 -0.08 17.17
N ALA A 19 -13.44 -0.29 16.22
CA ALA A 19 -13.71 -1.10 15.02
C ALA A 19 -14.21 -2.53 15.35
N GLU A 20 -13.78 -3.07 16.50
CA GLU A 20 -14.17 -4.39 17.01
C GLU A 20 -15.55 -4.39 17.69
N GLY A 21 -16.16 -3.22 17.87
CA GLY A 21 -17.45 -3.05 18.55
C GLY A 21 -17.35 -2.94 20.08
N GLN A 22 -16.13 -2.82 20.62
CA GLN A 22 -15.94 -2.56 22.05
C GLN A 22 -16.29 -1.11 22.36
N LYS A 23 -17.19 -0.90 23.33
CA LYS A 23 -17.63 0.44 23.74
C LYS A 23 -16.55 1.07 24.62
N ALA A 24 -16.17 2.31 24.30
CA ALA A 24 -15.17 3.07 25.08
C ALA A 24 -15.76 3.70 26.36
N GLY A 25 -17.07 3.63 26.57
CA GLY A 25 -17.76 4.25 27.70
C GLY A 25 -19.28 4.14 27.59
N GLY A 26 -19.99 4.92 28.40
CA GLY A 26 -21.45 5.06 28.34
C GLY A 26 -21.94 5.91 27.17
N VAL A 27 -23.26 6.13 27.11
CA VAL A 27 -23.87 7.08 26.18
C VAL A 27 -23.58 8.49 26.68
N LEU A 28 -23.11 9.36 25.78
CA LEU A 28 -22.70 10.72 26.09
C LEU A 28 -23.57 11.72 25.34
N ASP A 29 -23.92 12.82 26.00
CA ASP A 29 -24.62 13.93 25.35
C ASP A 29 -23.61 14.96 24.87
N VAL A 30 -23.54 15.18 23.56
CA VAL A 30 -22.52 16.02 22.93
C VAL A 30 -23.18 17.08 22.04
N PRO A 31 -22.69 18.34 22.03
CA PRO A 31 -23.23 19.37 21.14
C PRO A 31 -23.05 19.03 19.66
N LEU A 32 -24.04 19.33 18.81
CA LEU A 32 -24.01 19.03 17.37
C LEU A 32 -22.86 19.70 16.60
N HIS A 33 -22.37 20.84 17.08
CA HIS A 33 -21.23 21.56 16.49
C HIS A 33 -19.87 20.99 16.92
N SER A 34 -19.86 19.86 17.67
CA SER A 34 -18.62 19.24 18.13
C SER A 34 -17.74 18.86 16.95
N THR A 35 -16.49 19.30 17.00
CA THR A 35 -15.48 18.99 15.99
C THR A 35 -14.80 17.65 16.31
N PRO A 36 -14.18 16.99 15.31
CA PRO A 36 -13.40 15.77 15.54
C PRO A 36 -12.27 15.93 16.57
N LYS A 37 -11.74 17.15 16.74
CA LYS A 37 -10.71 17.44 17.75
C LYS A 37 -11.27 17.34 19.17
N GLN A 38 -12.44 17.93 19.41
CA GLN A 38 -13.12 17.84 20.70
C GLN A 38 -13.53 16.40 21.03
N LEU A 39 -14.00 15.65 20.02
CA LEU A 39 -14.28 14.22 20.18
C LEU A 39 -13.01 13.41 20.48
N THR A 40 -11.87 13.79 19.91
CA THR A 40 -10.56 13.16 20.18
C THR A 40 -10.12 13.40 21.61
N GLU A 41 -10.22 14.64 22.10
CA GLU A 41 -9.90 14.98 23.50
C GLU A 41 -10.80 14.21 24.46
N LEU A 42 -12.11 14.19 24.21
CA LEU A 42 -13.07 13.43 24.99
C LEU A 42 -12.76 11.93 25.00
N LEU A 43 -12.44 11.34 23.85
CA LEU A 43 -12.13 9.92 23.77
C LEU A 43 -10.82 9.57 24.48
N ASN A 44 -9.79 10.41 24.38
CA ASN A 44 -8.53 10.21 25.12
C ASN A 44 -8.76 10.24 26.64
N HIS A 45 -9.63 11.13 27.12
CA HIS A 45 -10.01 11.15 28.54
C HIS A 45 -10.78 9.90 28.96
N LEU A 46 -11.69 9.39 28.12
CA LEU A 46 -12.47 8.17 28.43
C LEU A 46 -11.62 6.90 28.45
N LEU A 47 -10.64 6.81 27.56
CA LEU A 47 -9.75 5.65 27.46
C LEU A 47 -8.57 5.72 28.45
N GLU A 48 -8.44 6.82 29.20
CA GLU A 48 -7.31 7.08 30.12
C GLU A 48 -5.94 6.87 29.43
N ASN A 49 -5.82 7.31 28.17
CA ASN A 49 -4.57 7.18 27.43
C ASN A 49 -3.49 8.06 28.08
N GLU A 50 -2.34 7.48 28.42
CA GLU A 50 -1.17 8.23 28.91
C GLU A 50 -0.64 9.23 27.87
N GLU A 51 -0.71 8.86 26.58
CA GLU A 51 -0.35 9.72 25.45
C GLU A 51 -1.57 10.00 24.56
N PRO A 52 -1.85 11.27 24.20
CA PRO A 52 -3.02 11.62 23.40
C PRO A 52 -2.88 11.10 21.96
N LEU A 53 -3.73 10.14 21.60
CA LEU A 53 -3.79 9.58 20.25
C LEU A 53 -4.77 10.37 19.38
N PRO A 54 -4.43 10.69 18.11
CA PRO A 54 -5.38 11.27 17.17
C PRO A 54 -6.35 10.20 16.67
N TYR A 55 -7.65 10.51 16.60
CA TYR A 55 -8.67 9.58 16.12
C TYR A 55 -9.44 10.14 14.90
N ALA A 56 -9.82 9.24 13.99
CA ALA A 56 -10.86 9.46 12.98
C ALA A 56 -12.17 8.84 13.46
N PHE A 57 -13.28 9.56 13.25
CA PHE A 57 -14.62 9.15 13.67
C PHE A 57 -15.51 8.87 12.46
N PHE A 58 -16.28 7.79 12.53
CA PHE A 58 -17.20 7.36 11.48
C PHE A 58 -18.58 7.07 12.07
N LEU A 59 -19.65 7.61 11.47
CA LEU A 59 -21.01 7.29 11.89
C LEU A 59 -21.43 5.91 11.38
N ARG A 60 -22.04 5.06 12.22
CA ARG A 60 -22.67 3.81 11.79
C ARG A 60 -24.18 4.00 11.57
N PRO A 61 -24.79 3.33 10.57
CA PRO A 61 -24.23 2.30 9.69
C PRO A 61 -23.69 2.84 8.35
N SER A 62 -23.80 4.14 8.07
CA SER A 62 -23.38 4.74 6.80
C SER A 62 -21.85 4.73 6.59
N ARG A 63 -21.08 4.65 7.68
CA ARG A 63 -19.62 4.82 7.77
C ARG A 63 -19.14 6.14 7.16
N THR A 64 -19.95 7.18 7.29
CA THR A 64 -19.60 8.54 6.88
C THR A 64 -18.59 9.13 7.86
N GLU A 65 -17.42 9.50 7.35
CA GLU A 65 -16.34 10.13 8.11
C GLU A 65 -16.75 11.54 8.58
N ILE A 66 -16.56 11.81 9.87
CA ILE A 66 -16.84 13.11 10.49
C ILE A 66 -15.62 14.00 10.25
N ASN A 67 -15.69 14.86 9.22
CA ASN A 67 -14.57 15.69 8.79
C ASN A 67 -14.60 17.12 9.35
N THR A 68 -15.79 17.72 9.44
CA THR A 68 -16.00 19.14 9.83
C THR A 68 -16.73 19.23 11.16
N SER A 69 -17.98 18.76 11.20
CA SER A 69 -18.85 18.77 12.38
C SER A 69 -19.70 17.51 12.43
N LEU A 70 -20.26 17.20 13.61
CA LEU A 70 -21.21 16.10 13.78
C LEU A 70 -22.49 16.35 12.96
N GLU A 71 -22.94 17.59 12.89
CA GLU A 71 -24.14 18.00 12.15
C GLU A 71 -24.06 17.71 10.64
N ASP A 72 -22.92 18.03 10.00
CA ASP A 72 -22.70 17.75 8.58
C ASP A 72 -22.73 16.25 8.29
N ALA A 73 -22.19 15.46 9.21
CA ALA A 73 -22.14 14.01 9.07
C ALA A 73 -23.52 13.36 9.29
N LEU A 74 -24.31 13.85 10.24
CA LEU A 74 -25.67 13.37 10.53
C LEU A 74 -26.69 13.77 9.45
N SER A 75 -26.58 14.99 8.92
CA SER A 75 -27.43 15.43 7.80
C SER A 75 -27.22 14.59 6.55
N THR A 76 -25.98 14.16 6.30
CA THR A 76 -25.65 13.26 5.18
C THR A 76 -26.14 11.83 5.40
N SER A 77 -26.21 11.35 6.64
CA SER A 77 -26.56 9.96 6.96
C SER A 77 -28.06 9.68 7.06
N SER A 78 -28.93 10.69 6.90
CA SER A 78 -30.40 10.58 7.03
C SER A 78 -30.88 9.95 8.36
N GLN A 79 -30.09 10.07 9.43
CA GLN A 79 -30.44 9.55 10.75
C GLN A 79 -31.31 10.56 11.52
N THR A 80 -32.31 10.06 12.24
CA THR A 80 -33.20 10.87 13.07
C THR A 80 -32.50 11.27 14.38
N ARG A 81 -32.69 12.54 14.77
CA ARG A 81 -32.03 13.21 15.91
C ARG A 81 -32.33 12.58 17.28
N GLU A 82 -33.33 11.69 17.37
CA GLU A 82 -33.81 11.06 18.60
C GLU A 82 -33.12 9.72 18.92
N THR A 83 -32.30 9.20 18.00
CA THR A 83 -31.61 7.92 18.17
C THR A 83 -30.16 8.10 18.62
N VAL A 84 -29.64 7.18 19.43
CA VAL A 84 -28.24 7.20 19.86
C VAL A 84 -27.34 6.97 18.65
N ALA A 85 -26.57 7.99 18.27
CA ALA A 85 -25.65 7.91 17.15
C ALA A 85 -24.43 7.06 17.53
N GLN A 86 -24.27 5.91 16.87
CA GLN A 86 -23.11 5.06 17.08
C GLN A 86 -21.93 5.57 16.25
N ILE A 87 -20.85 5.94 16.92
CA ILE A 87 -19.64 6.46 16.29
C ILE A 87 -18.51 5.46 16.48
N GLU A 88 -18.00 4.95 15.37
CA GLU A 88 -16.78 4.13 15.32
C GLU A 88 -15.57 5.05 15.30
N TYR A 89 -14.63 4.87 16.23
CA TYR A 89 -13.36 5.57 16.23
C TYR A 89 -12.23 4.66 15.76
N THR A 90 -11.28 5.23 15.03
CA THR A 90 -10.06 4.54 14.58
C THR A 90 -8.85 5.43 14.82
N PRO A 91 -7.73 4.88 15.33
CA PRO A 91 -6.53 5.68 15.56
C PRO A 91 -5.91 6.11 14.23
N GLN A 92 -5.52 7.38 14.15
CA GLN A 92 -4.68 7.89 13.07
C GLN A 92 -3.19 7.74 13.44
N SER A 93 -2.31 7.89 12.44
CA SER A 93 -0.89 8.00 12.71
C SER A 93 -0.59 9.25 13.55
N LEU A 94 0.31 9.09 14.52
CA LEU A 94 0.86 10.17 15.34
C LEU A 94 1.66 11.15 14.48
N PHE A 95 2.53 10.63 13.61
CA PHE A 95 3.26 11.44 12.66
C PHE A 95 2.39 11.87 11.47
N ARG A 96 2.76 13.00 10.85
CA ARG A 96 2.05 13.56 9.71
C ARG A 96 2.99 13.81 8.55
N VAL A 97 2.70 13.19 7.42
CA VAL A 97 3.46 13.38 6.20
C VAL A 97 3.09 14.72 5.57
N ARG A 98 4.11 15.53 5.26
CA ARG A 98 3.92 16.79 4.55
C ARG A 98 3.71 16.51 3.06
N PRO A 99 2.85 17.29 2.38
CA PRO A 99 2.63 17.13 0.95
C PRO A 99 3.90 17.49 0.17
N LEU A 100 4.23 16.67 -0.83
CA LEU A 100 5.32 16.97 -1.77
C LEU A 100 4.97 18.20 -2.60
N THR A 101 5.87 19.15 -2.73
CA THR A 101 5.59 20.42 -3.43
C THR A 101 6.47 20.62 -4.66
N ARG A 102 7.69 20.09 -4.67
CA ARG A 102 8.68 20.37 -5.71
C ARG A 102 9.59 19.19 -6.01
N CYS A 103 10.10 19.17 -7.23
CA CYS A 103 11.20 18.29 -7.63
C CYS A 103 12.50 18.85 -7.08
N THR A 104 13.22 18.07 -6.27
CA THR A 104 14.51 18.48 -5.71
C THR A 104 15.67 18.11 -6.61
N ALA A 105 15.60 16.94 -7.25
CA ALA A 105 16.61 16.50 -8.20
C ALA A 105 15.98 15.76 -9.38
N SER A 106 16.57 15.99 -10.55
CA SER A 106 16.37 15.19 -11.76
C SER A 106 17.68 14.49 -12.07
N LEU A 107 17.72 13.19 -11.85
CA LEU A 107 18.93 12.37 -11.89
C LEU A 107 19.02 11.67 -13.26
N PRO A 108 19.94 12.12 -14.14
CA PRO A 108 20.21 11.42 -15.38
C PRO A 108 21.08 10.18 -15.11
N GLY A 109 20.94 9.18 -15.97
CA GLY A 109 21.86 8.04 -15.95
C GLY A 109 21.37 6.87 -16.79
N HIS A 110 20.09 6.55 -16.72
CA HIS A 110 19.54 5.46 -17.52
C HIS A 110 19.53 5.80 -19.01
N LYS A 111 19.84 4.82 -19.85
CA LYS A 111 19.90 4.98 -21.32
C LYS A 111 18.55 4.74 -21.98
N GLU A 112 17.65 4.02 -21.31
CA GLU A 112 16.29 3.74 -21.74
C GLU A 112 15.26 4.05 -20.64
N ALA A 113 13.98 3.83 -20.94
CA ALA A 113 12.86 4.06 -20.04
C ALA A 113 13.07 3.32 -18.70
N VAL A 114 12.77 4.01 -17.60
CA VAL A 114 12.76 3.44 -16.26
C VAL A 114 11.40 2.80 -16.02
N LEU A 115 11.40 1.49 -15.75
CA LEU A 115 10.18 0.69 -15.65
C LEU A 115 9.71 0.56 -14.20
N VAL A 116 10.63 0.49 -13.26
CA VAL A 116 10.36 0.27 -11.84
C VAL A 116 11.30 1.08 -10.95
N ALA A 117 10.76 1.65 -9.89
CA ALA A 117 11.51 2.34 -8.84
C ALA A 117 10.95 1.92 -7.48
N THR A 118 11.84 1.72 -6.50
CA THR A 118 11.46 1.43 -5.11
C THR A 118 12.45 2.06 -4.15
N PHE A 119 11.94 2.58 -3.03
CA PHE A 119 12.76 2.91 -1.87
C PHE A 119 13.16 1.65 -1.13
N SER A 120 14.31 1.72 -0.47
CA SER A 120 14.69 0.76 0.56
C SER A 120 13.81 0.93 1.80
N PRO A 121 13.58 -0.14 2.59
CA PRO A 121 12.76 -0.08 3.80
C PRO A 121 13.23 0.93 4.84
N ASP A 122 14.54 1.22 4.87
CA ASP A 122 15.18 2.23 5.73
C ASP A 122 15.16 3.66 5.15
N ALA A 123 14.55 3.86 3.96
CA ALA A 123 14.46 5.13 3.23
C ALA A 123 15.81 5.78 2.83
N THR A 124 16.93 5.07 2.96
CA THR A 124 18.27 5.61 2.65
C THR A 124 18.62 5.56 1.18
N LEU A 125 18.15 4.52 0.47
CA LEU A 125 18.46 4.23 -0.92
C LEU A 125 17.20 4.20 -1.78
N ILE A 126 17.41 4.47 -3.06
CA ILE A 126 16.42 4.32 -4.13
C ILE A 126 17.02 3.36 -5.15
N ALA A 127 16.29 2.31 -5.51
CA ALA A 127 16.66 1.43 -6.61
C ALA A 127 15.76 1.67 -7.81
N THR A 128 16.34 1.75 -9.00
CA THR A 128 15.60 1.90 -10.27
C THR A 128 16.05 0.88 -11.30
N GLY A 129 15.09 0.30 -12.01
CA GLY A 129 15.31 -0.69 -13.07
C GLY A 129 14.84 -0.14 -14.41
N SER A 130 15.66 -0.30 -15.44
CA SER A 130 15.41 0.28 -16.77
C SER A 130 15.45 -0.78 -17.88
N GLY A 131 14.94 -0.39 -19.05
CA GLY A 131 15.13 -1.11 -20.31
C GLY A 131 16.59 -1.21 -20.73
N ASP A 132 17.49 -0.38 -20.19
CA ASP A 132 18.93 -0.43 -20.47
C ASP A 132 19.67 -1.62 -19.82
N THR A 133 18.92 -2.58 -19.30
CA THR A 133 19.39 -3.80 -18.63
C THR A 133 20.15 -3.56 -17.32
N THR A 134 20.17 -2.33 -16.80
CA THR A 134 20.85 -1.99 -15.55
C THR A 134 19.87 -1.71 -14.42
N VAL A 135 20.34 -1.99 -13.20
CA VAL A 135 19.71 -1.47 -11.97
C VAL A 135 20.60 -0.38 -11.43
N ARG A 136 20.05 0.79 -11.10
CA ARG A 136 20.81 1.89 -10.50
C ARG A 136 20.37 2.12 -9.08
N LEU A 137 21.35 2.43 -8.24
CA LEU A 137 21.16 2.84 -6.86
C LEU A 137 21.43 4.33 -6.75
N TRP A 138 20.56 5.02 -6.04
CA TRP A 138 20.65 6.44 -5.79
C TRP A 138 20.55 6.68 -4.29
N SER A 139 21.36 7.60 -3.78
CA SER A 139 21.22 8.06 -2.40
C SER A 139 19.97 8.93 -2.29
N SER A 140 19.04 8.54 -1.41
CA SER A 140 17.84 9.33 -1.10
C SER A 140 18.23 10.70 -0.52
N HIS A 141 19.24 10.72 0.36
CA HIS A 141 19.68 11.91 1.09
C HIS A 141 20.59 12.81 0.27
N GLY A 142 21.61 12.23 -0.36
CA GLY A 142 22.54 12.98 -1.19
C GLY A 142 21.93 13.39 -2.52
N GLN A 143 20.88 12.71 -2.98
CA GLN A 143 20.31 12.87 -4.33
C GLN A 143 21.40 12.70 -5.39
N MET A 144 22.26 11.70 -5.19
CA MET A 144 23.40 11.41 -6.05
C MET A 144 23.32 9.96 -6.54
N PRO A 145 23.79 9.66 -7.76
CA PRO A 145 24.00 8.28 -8.20
C PRO A 145 25.05 7.61 -7.29
N GLU A 146 24.74 6.43 -6.80
CA GLU A 146 25.61 5.69 -5.90
C GLU A 146 26.29 4.51 -6.59
N ALA A 147 25.53 3.71 -7.33
CA ALA A 147 26.07 2.55 -8.02
C ALA A 147 25.22 2.15 -9.24
N THR A 148 25.87 1.53 -10.22
CA THR A 148 25.21 0.86 -11.34
C THR A 148 25.49 -0.62 -11.22
N LEU A 149 24.42 -1.42 -11.17
CA LEU A 149 24.43 -2.86 -11.03
C LEU A 149 24.19 -3.47 -12.40
N GLU A 150 25.25 -4.06 -12.96
CA GLU A 150 25.25 -4.64 -14.31
C GLU A 150 25.23 -6.17 -14.24
N GLY A 151 24.53 -6.80 -15.19
CA GLY A 151 24.56 -8.24 -15.36
C GLY A 151 23.32 -8.86 -16.01
N HIS A 152 22.17 -8.19 -15.96
CA HIS A 152 21.00 -8.60 -16.72
C HIS A 152 21.24 -8.46 -18.23
N ARG A 153 20.57 -9.30 -19.01
CA ARG A 153 20.72 -9.33 -20.48
C ARG A 153 19.56 -8.66 -21.22
N ASP A 154 18.49 -8.33 -20.50
CA ASP A 154 17.29 -7.70 -21.03
C ASP A 154 16.67 -6.81 -19.93
N TRP A 155 15.56 -6.15 -20.24
CA TRP A 155 14.88 -5.15 -19.41
C TRP A 155 14.65 -5.61 -17.97
N VAL A 156 14.86 -4.71 -17.01
CA VAL A 156 14.53 -4.97 -15.60
C VAL A 156 13.08 -4.59 -15.34
N LEU A 157 12.25 -5.59 -15.02
CA LEU A 157 10.79 -5.45 -14.94
C LEU A 157 10.28 -5.26 -13.49
N ALA A 158 10.93 -5.88 -12.51
CA ALA A 158 10.55 -5.77 -11.11
C ALA A 158 11.76 -5.66 -10.19
N LEU A 159 11.59 -4.92 -9.10
CA LEU A 159 12.56 -4.72 -8.05
C LEU A 159 11.88 -4.92 -6.71
N ALA A 160 12.56 -5.57 -5.77
CA ALA A 160 12.10 -5.71 -4.41
C ALA A 160 13.29 -5.68 -3.45
N PHE A 161 13.33 -4.73 -2.53
CA PHE A 161 14.27 -4.77 -1.41
C PHE A 161 13.87 -5.85 -0.42
N SER A 162 14.86 -6.48 0.20
CA SER A 162 14.60 -7.33 1.35
C SER A 162 14.07 -6.47 2.50
N PRO A 163 13.14 -6.97 3.32
CA PRO A 163 12.57 -6.24 4.47
C PRO A 163 13.59 -5.74 5.51
N ASP A 164 14.82 -6.26 5.50
CA ASP A 164 15.93 -5.83 6.35
C ASP A 164 16.88 -4.82 5.67
N ALA A 165 16.55 -4.37 4.45
CA ALA A 165 17.34 -3.49 3.57
C ALA A 165 18.74 -3.99 3.16
N ALA A 166 19.13 -5.22 3.53
CA ALA A 166 20.48 -5.74 3.27
C ALA A 166 20.67 -6.23 1.82
N LYS A 167 19.59 -6.62 1.15
CA LYS A 167 19.60 -7.20 -0.21
C LYS A 167 18.60 -6.48 -1.11
N LEU A 168 18.90 -6.49 -2.40
CA LEU A 168 17.96 -6.09 -3.44
C LEU A 168 17.78 -7.25 -4.41
N ALA A 169 16.53 -7.60 -4.70
CA ALA A 169 16.21 -8.53 -5.78
C ALA A 169 15.78 -7.75 -7.03
N SER A 170 16.30 -8.14 -8.18
CA SER A 170 15.89 -7.61 -9.48
C SER A 170 15.50 -8.73 -10.44
N ALA A 171 14.41 -8.50 -11.16
CA ALA A 171 13.83 -9.44 -12.10
C ALA A 171 13.96 -8.88 -13.50
N SER A 172 14.44 -9.69 -14.44
CA SER A 172 14.59 -9.28 -15.82
C SER A 172 13.70 -10.07 -16.77
N LYS A 173 13.48 -9.44 -17.92
CA LYS A 173 12.81 -10.01 -19.08
C LYS A 173 13.54 -11.23 -19.64
N ASP A 174 14.83 -11.38 -19.36
CA ASP A 174 15.63 -12.56 -19.71
C ASP A 174 15.25 -13.83 -18.90
N GLY A 175 14.36 -13.72 -17.91
CA GLY A 175 13.94 -14.83 -17.04
C GLY A 175 14.88 -15.08 -15.85
N SER A 176 15.92 -14.27 -15.70
CA SER A 176 16.80 -14.30 -14.53
C SER A 176 16.28 -13.38 -13.43
N VAL A 177 16.42 -13.86 -12.20
CA VAL A 177 16.37 -13.02 -11.00
C VAL A 177 17.80 -12.81 -10.53
N ARG A 178 18.17 -11.62 -10.09
CA ARG A 178 19.46 -11.35 -9.44
C ARG A 178 19.23 -10.86 -8.04
N VAL A 179 20.03 -11.35 -7.10
CA VAL A 179 20.05 -10.86 -5.73
C VAL A 179 21.37 -10.15 -5.52
N TRP A 180 21.29 -8.87 -5.20
CA TRP A 180 22.40 -7.97 -4.93
C TRP A 180 22.55 -7.80 -3.43
N ASP A 181 23.77 -7.90 -2.95
CA ASP A 181 24.13 -7.48 -1.60
C ASP A 181 24.38 -5.97 -1.61
N MET A 182 23.71 -5.22 -0.75
CA MET A 182 23.78 -3.76 -0.74
C MET A 182 25.10 -3.22 -0.18
N THR A 183 25.83 -4.03 0.59
CA THR A 183 27.13 -3.64 1.15
C THR A 183 28.25 -3.80 0.12
N THR A 184 28.32 -4.98 -0.52
CA THR A 184 29.35 -5.28 -1.51
C THR A 184 28.97 -4.85 -2.93
N LYS A 185 27.69 -4.57 -3.17
CA LYS A 185 27.10 -4.24 -4.49
C LYS A 185 27.34 -5.33 -5.53
N THR A 186 27.53 -6.57 -5.07
CA THR A 186 27.72 -7.75 -5.95
C THR A 186 26.43 -8.54 -6.10
N GLY A 187 26.17 -9.03 -7.31
CA GLY A 187 24.93 -9.73 -7.66
C GLY A 187 25.15 -11.19 -8.01
N LYS A 188 24.33 -12.08 -7.44
CA LYS A 188 24.25 -13.50 -7.85
C LYS A 188 23.01 -13.72 -8.71
N ALA A 189 23.18 -14.43 -9.82
CA ALA A 189 22.10 -14.73 -10.76
C ALA A 189 21.41 -16.06 -10.43
N LEU A 190 20.09 -15.99 -10.33
CA LEU A 190 19.14 -17.07 -10.13
C LEU A 190 18.40 -17.27 -11.46
N SER A 191 18.95 -18.14 -12.31
CA SER A 191 18.39 -18.39 -13.65
C SER A 191 17.71 -19.76 -13.69
N SER A 192 16.37 -19.74 -13.71
CA SER A 192 15.60 -20.97 -13.92
C SER A 192 14.25 -20.76 -14.59
N HIS A 193 13.70 -19.52 -14.61
CA HIS A 193 12.49 -19.24 -15.38
C HIS A 193 12.76 -19.34 -16.88
N ARG A 194 11.77 -19.86 -17.62
CA ARG A 194 11.85 -20.04 -19.08
C ARG A 194 11.42 -18.80 -19.85
N LYS A 195 10.69 -17.89 -19.20
CA LYS A 195 10.19 -16.62 -19.75
C LYS A 195 10.45 -15.52 -18.74
N TRP A 196 10.15 -14.28 -19.12
CA TRP A 196 10.34 -13.13 -18.26
C TRP A 196 9.66 -13.26 -16.90
N VAL A 197 10.33 -12.71 -15.89
CA VAL A 197 9.83 -12.63 -14.52
C VAL A 197 8.94 -11.39 -14.42
N THR A 198 7.75 -11.56 -13.85
CA THR A 198 6.70 -10.53 -13.81
C THR A 198 6.71 -9.73 -12.51
N ASP A 199 6.95 -10.40 -11.38
CA ASP A 199 6.88 -9.77 -10.06
C ASP A 199 7.74 -10.52 -9.04
N LEU A 200 8.14 -9.82 -7.97
CA LEU A 200 9.01 -10.31 -6.91
C LEU A 200 8.45 -9.94 -5.53
N CYS A 201 8.47 -10.89 -4.60
CA CYS A 201 8.07 -10.64 -3.22
C CYS A 201 8.96 -11.41 -2.24
N TRP A 202 9.48 -10.73 -1.23
CA TRP A 202 10.29 -11.32 -0.18
C TRP A 202 9.43 -11.93 0.92
N GLN A 203 9.98 -12.92 1.62
CA GLN A 203 9.39 -13.37 2.87
C GLN A 203 9.41 -12.24 3.91
N PRO A 204 8.29 -12.01 4.63
CA PRO A 204 8.24 -11.04 5.71
C PRO A 204 9.32 -11.23 6.79
N PHE A 205 9.85 -10.11 7.28
CA PHE A 205 10.92 -10.08 8.28
C PHE A 205 10.57 -10.84 9.58
N HIS A 206 9.33 -10.73 10.04
CA HIS A 206 8.89 -11.37 11.29
C HIS A 206 8.71 -12.89 11.17
N LEU A 207 8.86 -13.48 9.97
CA LEU A 207 8.88 -14.93 9.77
C LEU A 207 10.32 -15.45 9.66
N ASP A 208 11.22 -14.66 9.09
CA ASP A 208 12.65 -14.97 9.00
C ASP A 208 13.48 -13.68 9.04
N GLU A 209 14.25 -13.49 10.12
CA GLU A 209 15.10 -12.32 10.34
C GLU A 209 16.15 -12.14 9.23
N ARG A 210 16.62 -13.24 8.64
CA ARG A 210 17.66 -13.21 7.59
C ARG A 210 17.11 -12.98 6.19
N CYS A 211 15.78 -12.89 6.07
CA CYS A 211 15.05 -12.75 4.82
C CYS A 211 15.64 -13.69 3.75
N THR A 212 15.68 -14.99 4.07
CA THR A 212 16.36 -15.96 3.21
C THR A 212 15.55 -16.29 1.97
N LEU A 213 14.22 -16.28 2.07
CA LEU A 213 13.35 -16.69 0.99
C LEU A 213 12.84 -15.51 0.15
N LEU A 214 12.85 -15.71 -1.16
CA LEU A 214 12.32 -14.79 -2.16
C LEU A 214 11.41 -15.58 -3.10
N VAL A 215 10.24 -15.03 -3.43
CA VAL A 215 9.35 -15.60 -4.44
C VAL A 215 9.42 -14.77 -5.71
N SER A 216 9.55 -15.44 -6.85
CA SER A 216 9.40 -14.82 -8.16
C SER A 216 8.25 -15.45 -8.92
N SER A 217 7.47 -14.61 -9.59
CA SER A 217 6.42 -15.03 -10.54
C SER A 217 6.88 -14.80 -11.97
N SER A 218 6.38 -15.59 -12.92
CA SER A 218 6.79 -15.47 -14.31
C SER A 218 5.67 -15.75 -15.30
N LYS A 219 5.89 -15.24 -16.52
CA LYS A 219 5.09 -15.56 -17.69
C LYS A 219 5.14 -17.04 -18.09
N ASP A 220 6.08 -17.82 -17.55
CA ASP A 220 6.13 -19.28 -17.77
C ASP A 220 5.08 -20.08 -16.96
N SER A 221 4.10 -19.40 -16.38
CA SER A 221 3.00 -19.95 -15.55
C SER A 221 3.44 -20.61 -14.24
N THR A 222 4.69 -20.40 -13.84
CA THR A 222 5.24 -20.92 -12.58
C THR A 222 5.64 -19.80 -11.65
N LEU A 223 5.61 -20.11 -10.35
CA LEU A 223 6.30 -19.32 -9.34
C LEU A 223 7.45 -20.15 -8.78
N ARG A 224 8.50 -19.49 -8.32
CA ARG A 224 9.66 -20.14 -7.70
C ARG A 224 10.00 -19.49 -6.39
N ILE A 225 10.24 -20.33 -5.38
CA ILE A 225 10.78 -19.91 -4.10
C ILE A 225 12.28 -20.14 -4.14
N TRP A 226 13.04 -19.08 -3.93
CA TRP A 226 14.49 -19.06 -3.94
C TRP A 226 15.02 -18.96 -2.53
N ASN A 227 16.05 -19.74 -2.22
CA ASN A 227 16.85 -19.51 -1.03
C ASN A 227 18.04 -18.62 -1.42
N THR A 228 18.05 -17.40 -0.93
CA THR A 228 19.07 -16.38 -1.23
C THR A 228 20.41 -16.65 -0.56
N ALA A 229 20.45 -17.40 0.54
CA ALA A 229 21.71 -17.77 1.21
C ALA A 229 22.54 -18.69 0.31
N ASN A 230 21.89 -19.69 -0.29
CA ASN A 230 22.55 -20.68 -1.13
C ASN A 230 22.40 -20.40 -2.63
N SER A 231 21.61 -19.40 -3.01
CA SER A 231 21.28 -19.07 -4.40
C SER A 231 20.65 -20.23 -5.19
N THR A 232 19.85 -21.06 -4.51
CA THR A 232 19.19 -22.23 -5.11
C THR A 232 17.67 -22.05 -5.19
N CYS A 233 17.04 -22.71 -6.15
CA CYS A 233 15.59 -22.81 -6.22
C CYS A 233 15.12 -23.84 -5.16
N ALA A 234 14.53 -23.35 -4.07
CA ALA A 234 14.02 -24.19 -2.99
C ALA A 234 12.77 -24.97 -3.42
N LYS A 235 11.82 -24.29 -4.10
CA LYS A 235 10.55 -24.88 -4.55
C LYS A 235 10.09 -24.31 -5.88
N LEU A 236 9.45 -25.16 -6.67
CA LEU A 236 8.71 -24.79 -7.88
C LEU A 236 7.22 -24.91 -7.59
N LEU A 237 6.49 -23.80 -7.72
CA LEU A 237 5.04 -23.72 -7.58
C LEU A 237 4.43 -23.72 -8.98
N ALA A 238 3.93 -24.87 -9.41
CA ALA A 238 3.26 -25.06 -10.68
C ALA A 238 1.78 -25.35 -10.45
N GLY A 239 0.90 -24.68 -11.20
CA GLY A 239 -0.55 -24.90 -11.09
C GLY A 239 -1.41 -23.87 -11.80
N HIS A 240 -0.86 -22.70 -12.15
CA HIS A 240 -1.51 -21.78 -13.10
C HIS A 240 -1.39 -22.32 -14.53
N THR A 241 -2.43 -22.07 -15.34
CA THR A 241 -2.45 -22.50 -16.75
C THR A 241 -1.94 -21.43 -17.71
N ALA A 242 -1.84 -20.19 -17.24
CA ALA A 242 -1.33 -19.04 -18.00
C ALA A 242 -0.33 -18.23 -17.16
N ALA A 243 0.16 -17.14 -17.74
CA ALA A 243 1.17 -16.26 -17.13
C ALA A 243 0.72 -15.73 -15.77
N VAL A 244 1.57 -15.92 -14.75
CA VAL A 244 1.38 -15.29 -13.45
C VAL A 244 1.73 -13.82 -13.59
N THR A 245 0.88 -12.93 -13.10
CA THR A 245 1.04 -11.47 -13.25
C THR A 245 1.67 -10.83 -12.02
N THR A 246 1.24 -11.25 -10.83
CA THR A 246 1.68 -10.68 -9.56
C THR A 246 1.72 -11.74 -8.47
N VAL A 247 2.58 -11.52 -7.49
CA VAL A 247 2.74 -12.39 -6.32
C VAL A 247 2.93 -11.55 -5.06
N VAL A 248 2.26 -11.96 -3.98
CA VAL A 248 2.40 -11.33 -2.67
C VAL A 248 2.57 -12.40 -1.59
N TRP A 249 3.49 -12.18 -0.66
CA TRP A 249 3.70 -13.03 0.50
C TRP A 249 3.04 -12.40 1.73
N SER A 250 2.07 -13.09 2.32
CA SER A 250 1.37 -12.61 3.51
C SER A 250 2.22 -12.70 4.78
N GLY A 251 1.88 -11.87 5.76
CA GLY A 251 2.46 -11.97 7.10
C GLY A 251 2.05 -13.23 7.86
N GLU A 252 1.02 -13.94 7.41
CA GLU A 252 0.62 -15.25 7.95
C GLU A 252 1.47 -16.41 7.39
N GLY A 253 2.42 -16.13 6.48
CA GLY A 253 3.31 -17.15 5.92
C GLY A 253 2.71 -17.90 4.73
N VAL A 254 1.79 -17.27 3.99
CA VAL A 254 1.12 -17.84 2.82
C VAL A 254 1.41 -16.99 1.60
N ILE A 255 1.50 -17.60 0.42
CA ILE A 255 1.75 -16.87 -0.83
C ILE A 255 0.44 -16.77 -1.61
N TYR A 256 0.13 -15.58 -2.09
CA TYR A 256 -0.96 -15.32 -3.02
C TYR A 256 -0.39 -15.05 -4.41
N SER A 257 -0.99 -15.64 -5.43
CA SER A 257 -0.64 -15.36 -6.82
C SER A 257 -1.88 -15.08 -7.66
N ALA A 258 -1.74 -14.13 -8.58
CA ALA A 258 -2.74 -13.83 -9.60
C ALA A 258 -2.19 -14.12 -10.99
N SER A 259 -3.07 -14.50 -11.91
CA SER A 259 -2.68 -14.94 -13.24
C SER A 259 -3.67 -14.50 -14.32
N GLN A 260 -3.18 -14.53 -15.56
CA GLN A 260 -3.98 -14.36 -16.77
C GLN A 260 -4.96 -15.53 -16.99
N ASP A 261 -4.83 -16.63 -16.25
CA ASP A 261 -5.82 -17.71 -16.27
C ASP A 261 -7.13 -17.36 -15.53
N ARG A 262 -7.25 -16.12 -15.05
CA ARG A 262 -8.40 -15.55 -14.32
C ARG A 262 -8.54 -16.09 -12.91
N THR A 263 -7.53 -16.82 -12.44
CA THR A 263 -7.54 -17.46 -11.13
C THR A 263 -6.61 -16.73 -10.16
N ILE A 264 -6.99 -16.79 -8.89
CA ILE A 264 -6.15 -16.42 -7.76
C ILE A 264 -5.85 -17.70 -6.99
N LYS A 265 -4.58 -18.00 -6.77
CA LYS A 265 -4.17 -19.18 -6.02
C LYS A 265 -3.50 -18.79 -4.71
N VAL A 266 -3.70 -19.66 -3.74
CA VAL A 266 -3.11 -19.56 -2.41
C VAL A 266 -2.19 -20.74 -2.24
N TRP A 267 -0.94 -20.49 -1.86
CA TRP A 267 0.11 -21.50 -1.76
C TRP A 267 0.67 -21.53 -0.36
N ASP A 268 0.88 -22.74 0.13
CA ASP A 268 1.69 -22.96 1.31
C ASP A 268 3.17 -23.06 0.87
N PRO A 269 4.05 -22.15 1.36
CA PRO A 269 5.46 -22.14 0.95
C PRO A 269 6.23 -23.37 1.42
N THR A 270 5.79 -24.05 2.47
CA THR A 270 6.49 -25.21 3.03
C THR A 270 6.28 -26.46 2.17
N THR A 271 5.02 -26.74 1.82
CA THR A 271 4.65 -27.87 0.97
C THR A 271 4.85 -27.57 -0.52
N GLY A 272 4.69 -26.31 -0.92
CA GLY A 272 4.72 -25.88 -2.32
C GLY A 272 3.47 -26.25 -3.12
N LEU A 273 2.42 -26.73 -2.44
CA LEU A 273 1.16 -27.11 -3.06
C LEU A 273 0.15 -25.95 -3.00
N PRO A 274 -0.71 -25.80 -4.02
CA PRO A 274 -1.79 -24.82 -3.97
C PRO A 274 -2.83 -25.30 -2.95
N THR A 275 -3.01 -24.53 -1.89
CA THR A 275 -4.04 -24.77 -0.87
C THR A 275 -5.43 -24.47 -1.41
N ARG A 276 -5.57 -23.39 -2.19
CA ARG A 276 -6.83 -22.96 -2.79
C ARG A 276 -6.63 -22.39 -4.19
N SER A 277 -7.65 -22.55 -5.03
CA SER A 277 -7.76 -21.96 -6.36
C SER A 277 -9.12 -21.26 -6.47
N ILE A 278 -9.10 -19.96 -6.70
CA ILE A 278 -10.29 -19.11 -6.72
C ILE A 278 -10.50 -18.61 -8.15
N ASN A 279 -11.68 -18.92 -8.70
CA ASN A 279 -12.10 -18.47 -10.01
C ASN A 279 -13.25 -17.49 -9.82
N ALA A 280 -12.95 -16.19 -9.78
CA ALA A 280 -13.96 -15.16 -9.57
C ALA A 280 -13.91 -14.05 -10.60
N HIS A 281 -12.73 -13.73 -11.12
CA HIS A 281 -12.59 -12.74 -12.19
C HIS A 281 -13.02 -13.30 -13.54
N GLY A 282 -13.64 -12.45 -14.38
CA GLY A 282 -14.04 -12.81 -15.74
C GLY A 282 -12.89 -12.73 -16.75
N HIS A 283 -11.83 -11.99 -16.41
CA HIS A 283 -10.68 -11.70 -17.26
C HIS A 283 -9.35 -11.78 -16.48
N TRP A 284 -8.26 -11.43 -17.15
CA TRP A 284 -6.91 -11.47 -16.58
C TRP A 284 -6.81 -10.63 -15.31
N VAL A 285 -6.23 -11.21 -14.27
CA VAL A 285 -5.96 -10.48 -13.02
C VAL A 285 -4.61 -9.80 -13.16
N ASN A 286 -4.56 -8.48 -13.08
CA ASN A 286 -3.34 -7.70 -13.32
C ASN A 286 -2.60 -7.33 -12.04
N SER A 287 -3.34 -6.95 -11.01
CA SER A 287 -2.78 -6.37 -9.78
C SER A 287 -3.42 -7.03 -8.56
N MET A 288 -2.61 -7.21 -7.53
CA MET A 288 -3.01 -7.75 -6.24
C MET A 288 -2.28 -6.99 -5.15
N THR A 289 -2.95 -6.76 -4.03
CA THR A 289 -2.35 -6.10 -2.87
C THR A 289 -3.00 -6.61 -1.59
N LEU A 290 -2.25 -6.61 -0.49
CA LEU A 290 -2.72 -6.96 0.84
C LEU A 290 -2.90 -5.69 1.67
N SER A 291 -3.80 -5.74 2.65
CA SER A 291 -3.99 -4.65 3.62
C SER A 291 -2.75 -4.38 4.47
N THR A 292 -1.87 -5.37 4.60
CA THR A 292 -0.66 -5.38 5.43
C THR A 292 0.61 -5.05 4.64
N ASP A 293 0.51 -4.89 3.31
CA ASP A 293 1.65 -4.77 2.38
C ASP A 293 2.64 -3.67 2.78
N TYR A 294 2.12 -2.50 3.20
CA TYR A 294 2.96 -1.40 3.67
C TYR A 294 3.87 -1.78 4.85
N ILE A 295 3.33 -2.52 5.83
CA ILE A 295 4.07 -2.90 7.04
C ILE A 295 5.08 -4.00 6.71
N LEU A 296 4.69 -4.94 5.84
CA LEU A 296 5.59 -5.99 5.34
C LEU A 296 6.77 -5.38 4.56
N LYS A 297 6.52 -4.34 3.77
CA LYS A 297 7.55 -3.57 3.07
C LYS A 297 8.49 -2.84 4.03
N CYS A 298 7.96 -2.23 5.10
CA CYS A 298 8.80 -1.57 6.11
C CYS A 298 9.68 -2.57 6.88
N GLY A 299 9.20 -3.81 7.06
CA GLY A 299 9.98 -4.90 7.61
C GLY A 299 10.56 -4.59 8.98
N ALA A 300 11.89 -4.53 9.04
CA ALA A 300 12.64 -4.31 10.28
C ALA A 300 12.68 -2.84 10.75
N PHE A 301 12.14 -1.90 9.97
CA PHE A 301 12.26 -0.47 10.26
C PHE A 301 10.91 0.14 10.64
N PRO A 302 10.79 0.79 11.82
CA PRO A 302 9.58 1.54 12.19
C PRO A 302 9.32 2.71 11.24
N ALA A 303 8.08 3.21 11.26
CA ALA A 303 7.83 4.54 10.74
C ALA A 303 8.64 5.54 11.58
N LEU A 304 9.28 6.50 10.93
CA LEU A 304 10.31 7.35 11.52
C LEU A 304 9.90 7.91 12.90
N ASP A 305 10.71 7.62 13.91
CA ASP A 305 10.69 8.32 15.18
C ASP A 305 11.60 9.55 15.05
N GLU A 306 11.05 10.75 15.19
CA GLU A 306 11.81 11.99 14.99
C GLU A 306 12.94 12.15 16.03
N GLU A 307 12.87 11.43 17.16
CA GLU A 307 13.85 11.50 18.25
C GLU A 307 15.12 10.68 17.99
N LEU A 308 15.08 9.64 17.15
CA LEU A 308 16.18 8.68 16.98
C LEU A 308 17.23 9.06 15.93
N GLY A 309 17.11 10.24 15.31
CA GLY A 309 18.01 10.68 14.24
C GLY A 309 17.83 9.91 12.92
N TYR A 310 18.62 10.27 11.90
CA TYR A 310 18.43 9.85 10.51
C TYR A 310 18.67 8.35 10.22
N ALA A 311 19.15 7.56 11.18
CA ALA A 311 19.43 6.14 10.98
C ALA A 311 18.34 5.29 11.67
N PRO A 312 17.43 4.66 10.92
CA PRO A 312 16.36 3.89 11.53
C PRO A 312 16.95 2.66 12.23
N LYS A 313 16.63 2.49 13.52
CA LYS A 313 17.08 1.36 14.32
C LYS A 313 16.41 0.08 13.80
N LYS A 314 17.23 -0.94 13.50
CA LYS A 314 16.73 -2.27 13.11
C LYS A 314 16.01 -2.91 14.30
N MET A 315 14.73 -3.21 14.13
CA MET A 315 13.90 -3.90 15.12
C MET A 315 14.22 -5.38 15.20
N THR A 316 13.87 -5.98 16.34
CA THR A 316 13.88 -7.42 16.53
C THR A 316 12.69 -8.08 15.81
N MET A 317 12.81 -9.38 15.55
CA MET A 317 11.76 -10.18 14.93
C MET A 317 10.43 -10.14 15.72
N GLN A 318 10.51 -10.10 17.06
CA GLN A 318 9.34 -10.07 17.93
C GLN A 318 8.61 -8.73 17.87
N GLU A 319 9.33 -7.61 17.87
CA GLU A 319 8.73 -6.27 17.70
C GLU A 319 8.07 -6.13 16.33
N ALA A 320 8.71 -6.63 15.27
CA ALA A 320 8.13 -6.63 13.93
C ALA A 320 6.84 -7.47 13.87
N ARG A 321 6.80 -8.61 14.57
CA ARG A 321 5.59 -9.43 14.69
C ARG A 321 4.47 -8.70 15.41
N GLN A 322 4.78 -8.09 16.56
CA GLN A 322 3.81 -7.31 17.34
C GLN A 322 3.22 -6.17 16.50
N ARG A 323 4.07 -5.43 15.78
CA ARG A 323 3.62 -4.35 14.88
C ARG A 323 2.68 -4.85 13.79
N TYR A 324 3.00 -5.99 13.18
CA TYR A 324 2.13 -6.62 12.20
C TYR A 324 0.77 -7.00 12.81
N ASP A 325 0.78 -7.69 13.96
CA ASP A 325 -0.44 -8.14 14.65
C ASP A 325 -1.29 -6.94 15.12
N ASP A 326 -0.67 -5.85 15.57
CA ASP A 326 -1.35 -4.64 16.03
C ASP A 326 -1.99 -3.86 14.89
N ALA A 327 -1.30 -3.73 13.75
CA ALA A 327 -1.89 -3.10 12.58
C ALA A 327 -3.07 -3.89 12.01
N LYS A 328 -2.95 -5.22 12.02
CA LYS A 328 -4.03 -6.14 11.63
C LYS A 328 -5.23 -6.00 12.57
N ARG A 329 -5.00 -5.89 13.89
CA ARG A 329 -6.04 -5.58 14.89
C ARG A 329 -6.71 -4.25 14.61
N LYS A 330 -5.93 -3.17 14.50
CA LYS A 330 -6.43 -1.80 14.30
C LYS A 330 -7.25 -1.64 13.01
N SER A 331 -6.87 -2.31 11.93
CA SER A 331 -7.52 -2.16 10.61
C SER A 331 -8.79 -2.98 10.44
N THR A 332 -8.89 -4.16 11.07
CA THR A 332 -9.92 -5.14 10.70
C THR A 332 -10.43 -6.02 11.85
N GLY A 333 -9.94 -5.85 13.08
CA GLY A 333 -10.15 -6.82 14.15
C GLY A 333 -9.38 -8.14 13.93
N GLY A 334 -8.18 -8.08 13.34
CA GLY A 334 -7.23 -9.22 13.34
C GLY A 334 -7.28 -10.13 12.11
N LYS A 335 -7.82 -9.67 10.98
CA LYS A 335 -7.94 -10.39 9.71
C LYS A 335 -7.14 -9.70 8.60
N GLU A 336 -6.60 -10.46 7.66
CA GLU A 336 -5.89 -9.88 6.52
C GLU A 336 -6.84 -9.80 5.32
N ARG A 337 -6.85 -8.65 4.66
CA ARG A 337 -7.65 -8.44 3.45
C ARG A 337 -6.77 -8.37 2.23
N MET A 338 -7.33 -8.80 1.12
CA MET A 338 -6.68 -8.77 -0.19
C MET A 338 -7.63 -8.13 -1.19
N VAL A 339 -7.08 -7.36 -2.11
CA VAL A 339 -7.81 -6.86 -3.28
C VAL A 339 -7.10 -7.32 -4.52
N SER A 340 -7.88 -7.73 -5.50
CA SER A 340 -7.42 -8.05 -6.85
C SER A 340 -8.15 -7.19 -7.88
N GLY A 341 -7.40 -6.65 -8.84
CA GLY A 341 -7.90 -5.89 -9.98
C GLY A 341 -7.70 -6.66 -11.27
N SER A 342 -8.71 -6.63 -12.14
CA SER A 342 -8.77 -7.39 -13.39
C SER A 342 -8.98 -6.48 -14.60
N ASP A 343 -8.67 -7.02 -15.77
CA ASP A 343 -8.90 -6.43 -17.08
C ASP A 343 -10.38 -6.21 -17.42
N ASP A 344 -11.32 -6.90 -16.75
CA ASP A 344 -12.77 -6.67 -16.88
C ASP A 344 -13.28 -5.44 -16.12
N PHE A 345 -12.36 -4.57 -15.68
CA PHE A 345 -12.60 -3.31 -14.98
C PHE A 345 -13.17 -3.51 -13.57
N THR A 346 -13.17 -4.75 -13.09
CA THR A 346 -13.68 -5.10 -11.77
C THR A 346 -12.55 -5.31 -10.78
N LEU A 347 -12.84 -4.93 -9.55
CA LEU A 347 -12.02 -5.31 -8.41
C LEU A 347 -12.81 -6.22 -7.48
N MET A 348 -12.11 -7.09 -6.78
CA MET A 348 -12.72 -7.99 -5.79
C MET A 348 -11.98 -7.86 -4.47
N LEU A 349 -12.75 -7.68 -3.40
CA LEU A 349 -12.26 -7.64 -2.03
C LEU A 349 -12.45 -9.00 -1.36
N TRP A 350 -11.41 -9.44 -0.66
CA TRP A 350 -11.33 -10.74 -0.01
C TRP A 350 -10.86 -10.58 1.44
N GLU A 351 -11.21 -11.53 2.28
CA GLU A 351 -10.82 -11.57 3.69
C GLU A 351 -10.44 -12.99 4.09
N ASP A 352 -9.26 -13.13 4.71
CA ASP A 352 -8.75 -14.38 5.32
C ASP A 352 -8.89 -15.63 4.43
N ILE A 353 -8.60 -15.50 3.14
CA ILE A 353 -8.70 -16.61 2.18
C ILE A 353 -7.84 -17.80 2.59
N TRP A 354 -6.70 -17.56 3.25
CA TRP A 354 -5.76 -18.61 3.63
C TRP A 354 -6.33 -19.61 4.66
N ARG A 355 -7.32 -19.22 5.48
CA ARG A 355 -7.92 -20.13 6.47
C ARG A 355 -8.71 -21.22 5.76
N LYS A 356 -8.53 -22.49 6.15
CA LYS A 356 -9.27 -23.63 5.58
C LYS A 356 -10.79 -23.52 5.74
N GLU A 357 -11.25 -22.86 6.80
CA GLU A 357 -12.67 -22.56 7.08
C GLU A 357 -13.13 -21.20 6.52
N GLY A 358 -12.20 -20.41 5.95
CA GLY A 358 -12.50 -19.07 5.42
C GLY A 358 -13.38 -19.13 4.18
N ASN A 359 -14.21 -18.10 3.99
CA ASN A 359 -15.12 -17.97 2.85
C ASN A 359 -14.33 -17.80 1.54
N THR A 360 -14.64 -18.62 0.53
CA THR A 360 -14.08 -18.49 -0.83
C THR A 360 -14.84 -17.49 -1.69
N LYS A 361 -15.94 -16.93 -1.17
CA LYS A 361 -16.69 -15.86 -1.84
C LYS A 361 -16.04 -14.50 -1.54
N PRO A 362 -15.95 -13.61 -2.53
CA PRO A 362 -15.50 -12.24 -2.30
C PRO A 362 -16.49 -11.52 -1.38
N ILE A 363 -15.99 -10.62 -0.54
CA ILE A 363 -16.83 -9.74 0.30
C ILE A 363 -17.70 -8.87 -0.59
N THR A 364 -17.09 -8.24 -1.58
CA THR A 364 -17.77 -7.32 -2.49
C THR A 364 -17.06 -7.28 -3.84
N ARG A 365 -17.89 -7.22 -4.89
CA ARG A 365 -17.45 -6.91 -6.25
C ARG A 365 -17.52 -5.41 -6.44
N MET A 366 -16.35 -4.79 -6.53
CA MET A 366 -16.18 -3.35 -6.70
C MET A 366 -16.17 -3.03 -8.19
N THR A 367 -17.17 -2.26 -8.63
CA THR A 367 -17.38 -1.95 -10.06
C THR A 367 -17.53 -0.45 -10.28
N GLY A 368 -17.14 -0.01 -11.48
CA GLY A 368 -17.45 1.32 -11.98
C GLY A 368 -16.33 1.97 -12.78
N HIS A 369 -15.11 1.43 -12.74
CA HIS A 369 -14.08 1.79 -13.73
C HIS A 369 -14.58 1.51 -15.14
N GLN A 370 -14.15 2.34 -16.09
CA GLN A 370 -14.56 2.24 -17.49
C GLN A 370 -13.51 1.58 -18.38
N GLN A 371 -12.30 1.37 -17.84
CA GLN A 371 -11.20 0.67 -18.49
C GLN A 371 -10.43 -0.16 -17.47
N LEU A 372 -9.43 -0.92 -17.94
CA LEU A 372 -8.67 -1.86 -17.12
C LEU A 372 -8.04 -1.19 -15.90
N VAL A 373 -7.99 -1.95 -14.81
CA VAL A 373 -7.35 -1.53 -13.57
C VAL A 373 -5.91 -2.02 -13.61
N ASN A 374 -4.98 -1.07 -13.64
CA ASN A 374 -3.55 -1.39 -13.77
C ASN A 374 -2.86 -1.57 -12.42
N CYS A 375 -3.27 -0.80 -11.41
CA CYS A 375 -2.67 -0.84 -10.08
C CYS A 375 -3.72 -0.63 -8.99
N VAL A 376 -3.54 -1.35 -7.90
CA VAL A 376 -4.37 -1.26 -6.70
C VAL A 376 -3.46 -1.21 -5.49
N ALA A 377 -3.75 -0.34 -4.53
CA ALA A 377 -2.98 -0.20 -3.31
C ALA A 377 -3.89 0.03 -2.11
N PHE A 378 -3.66 -0.71 -1.03
CA PHE A 378 -4.23 -0.39 0.28
C PHE A 378 -3.50 0.78 0.93
N SER A 379 -4.24 1.59 1.68
CA SER A 379 -3.63 2.54 2.60
C SER A 379 -2.84 1.80 3.69
N PRO A 380 -1.79 2.40 4.29
CA PRO A 380 -1.00 1.77 5.36
C PRO A 380 -1.80 1.30 6.58
N ASN A 381 -2.93 1.95 6.85
CA ASN A 381 -3.86 1.58 7.92
C ASN A 381 -4.95 0.58 7.46
N GLY A 382 -4.95 0.16 6.19
CA GLY A 382 -5.91 -0.76 5.56
C GLY A 382 -7.36 -0.26 5.52
N MET A 383 -7.61 1.01 5.85
CA MET A 383 -8.95 1.62 5.88
C MET A 383 -9.48 1.99 4.51
N TYR A 384 -8.59 2.24 3.55
CA TYR A 384 -8.95 2.67 2.21
C TYR A 384 -8.24 1.81 1.16
N ILE A 385 -8.88 1.67 0.01
CA ILE A 385 -8.29 1.07 -1.19
C ILE A 385 -8.30 2.15 -2.27
N ALA A 386 -7.16 2.36 -2.91
CA ALA A 386 -7.06 3.18 -4.11
C ALA A 386 -6.84 2.28 -5.33
N SER A 387 -7.56 2.55 -6.42
CA SER A 387 -7.41 1.86 -7.70
C SER A 387 -7.14 2.85 -8.84
N ALA A 388 -6.13 2.55 -9.64
CA ALA A 388 -5.73 3.31 -10.82
C ALA A 388 -6.14 2.55 -12.08
N SER A 389 -6.76 3.28 -12.99
CA SER A 389 -7.27 2.74 -14.24
C SER A 389 -6.81 3.57 -15.43
N PHE A 390 -6.87 2.95 -16.60
CA PHE A 390 -6.63 3.62 -17.87
C PHE A 390 -7.76 4.58 -18.26
N ASP A 391 -8.88 4.56 -17.52
CA ASP A 391 -9.96 5.54 -17.62
C ASP A 391 -9.60 6.94 -17.09
N LYS A 392 -8.31 7.17 -16.76
CA LYS A 392 -7.73 8.43 -16.28
C LYS A 392 -8.16 8.81 -14.87
N SER A 393 -8.93 7.95 -14.20
CA SER A 393 -9.43 8.18 -12.86
C SER A 393 -8.70 7.34 -11.83
N VAL A 394 -8.62 7.89 -10.62
CA VAL A 394 -8.24 7.14 -9.42
C VAL A 394 -9.47 7.03 -8.55
N ARG A 395 -9.89 5.82 -8.23
CA ARG A 395 -11.06 5.59 -7.38
C ARG A 395 -10.65 5.18 -5.98
N LEU A 396 -11.43 5.66 -5.02
CA LEU A 396 -11.30 5.37 -3.61
C LEU A 396 -12.45 4.48 -3.17
N TRP A 397 -12.12 3.44 -2.42
CA TRP A 397 -13.06 2.49 -1.84
C TRP A 397 -12.79 2.32 -0.34
N ASP A 398 -13.81 1.95 0.40
CA ASP A 398 -13.69 1.54 1.80
C ASP A 398 -12.94 0.19 1.86
N GLY A 399 -11.84 0.15 2.61
CA GLY A 399 -10.99 -1.01 2.77
C GLY A 399 -11.65 -2.19 3.46
N THR A 400 -12.70 -1.98 4.27
CA THR A 400 -13.39 -3.07 4.99
C THR A 400 -14.57 -3.62 4.19
N THR A 401 -15.40 -2.74 3.63
CA THR A 401 -16.65 -3.14 2.97
C THR A 401 -16.52 -3.21 1.45
N GLY A 402 -15.53 -2.55 0.86
CA GLY A 402 -15.43 -2.38 -0.59
C GLY A 402 -16.45 -1.39 -1.17
N ARG A 403 -17.13 -0.60 -0.33
CA ARG A 403 -18.05 0.45 -0.82
C ARG A 403 -17.27 1.53 -1.55
N PHE A 404 -17.81 2.01 -2.66
CA PHE A 404 -17.26 3.15 -3.37
C PHE A 404 -17.36 4.42 -2.52
N CYS A 405 -16.26 5.16 -2.39
CA CYS A 405 -16.22 6.41 -1.63
C CYS A 405 -16.14 7.64 -2.54
N TYR A 406 -15.16 7.68 -3.44
CA TYR A 406 -14.90 8.87 -4.25
C TYR A 406 -14.14 8.57 -5.54
N THR A 407 -14.19 9.49 -6.52
CA THR A 407 -13.38 9.43 -7.74
C THR A 407 -12.53 10.70 -7.85
N PHE A 408 -11.22 10.54 -7.80
CA PHE A 408 -10.27 11.59 -8.10
C PHE A 408 -10.17 11.77 -9.62
N ARG A 409 -10.50 12.99 -10.07
CA ARG A 409 -10.38 13.43 -11.45
C ARG A 409 -9.37 14.56 -11.55
N GLY A 410 -8.53 14.50 -12.56
CA GLY A 410 -7.52 15.53 -12.83
C GLY A 410 -6.44 15.07 -13.80
N HIS A 411 -6.19 13.77 -13.93
CA HIS A 411 -5.32 13.24 -14.98
C HIS A 411 -5.99 13.30 -16.34
N VAL A 412 -5.18 13.54 -17.37
CA VAL A 412 -5.59 13.60 -18.78
C VAL A 412 -5.24 12.30 -19.52
N GLY A 413 -4.28 11.54 -18.97
CA GLY A 413 -3.81 10.25 -19.47
C GLY A 413 -4.15 9.08 -18.55
N ALA A 414 -3.83 7.86 -19.01
CA ALA A 414 -4.00 6.64 -18.23
C ALA A 414 -3.13 6.67 -16.97
N VAL A 415 -3.69 6.27 -15.83
CA VAL A 415 -2.95 6.22 -14.57
C VAL A 415 -2.28 4.85 -14.45
N TYR A 416 -0.95 4.83 -14.32
CA TYR A 416 -0.17 3.61 -14.30
C TYR A 416 0.00 3.04 -12.90
N ARG A 417 0.43 3.87 -11.94
CA ARG A 417 0.80 3.40 -10.60
C ARG A 417 0.32 4.37 -9.52
N LEU A 418 0.04 3.81 -8.35
CA LEU A 418 -0.37 4.52 -7.14
C LEU A 418 0.56 4.17 -5.99
N VAL A 419 0.78 5.14 -5.11
CA VAL A 419 1.47 4.92 -3.84
C VAL A 419 0.88 5.80 -2.75
N TRP A 420 0.74 5.24 -1.56
CA TRP A 420 0.26 5.94 -0.38
C TRP A 420 1.41 6.59 0.37
N SER A 421 1.14 7.73 1.02
CA SER A 421 2.03 8.23 2.06
C SER A 421 2.01 7.30 3.28
N ALA A 422 3.11 7.30 4.04
CA ALA A 422 3.28 6.50 5.24
C ALA A 422 2.17 6.68 6.30
N ASP A 423 1.55 7.87 6.36
CA ASP A 423 0.43 8.17 7.26
C ASP A 423 -0.95 7.82 6.69
N GLY A 424 -1.04 7.40 5.42
CA GLY A 424 -2.29 7.12 4.73
C GLY A 424 -3.18 8.34 4.46
N ARG A 425 -2.68 9.57 4.65
CA ARG A 425 -3.45 10.82 4.44
C ARG A 425 -3.30 11.39 3.04
N LEU A 426 -2.23 11.03 2.32
CA LEU A 426 -1.95 11.47 0.97
C LEU A 426 -1.82 10.25 0.05
N LEU A 427 -2.20 10.46 -1.20
CA LEU A 427 -2.06 9.48 -2.28
C LEU A 427 -1.32 10.14 -3.43
N MET A 428 -0.29 9.49 -3.96
CA MET A 428 0.39 9.92 -5.18
C MET A 428 0.03 9.02 -6.36
N SER A 429 -0.25 9.61 -7.51
CA SER A 429 -0.54 8.90 -8.75
C SER A 429 0.39 9.31 -9.87
N ALA A 430 0.82 8.34 -10.67
CA ALA A 430 1.65 8.50 -11.86
C ALA A 430 0.84 8.21 -13.12
N SER A 431 1.01 9.03 -14.16
CA SER A 431 0.16 8.97 -15.34
C SER A 431 0.96 9.07 -16.64
N LYS A 432 0.30 8.63 -17.71
CA LYS A 432 0.70 8.83 -19.11
C LYS A 432 0.80 10.30 -19.50
N ASP A 433 0.11 11.19 -18.80
CA ASP A 433 0.13 12.63 -19.08
C ASP A 433 1.41 13.36 -18.62
N SER A 434 2.50 12.65 -18.30
CA SER A 434 3.78 13.18 -17.80
C SER A 434 3.71 13.88 -16.43
N THR A 435 2.57 13.81 -15.73
CA THR A 435 2.40 14.42 -14.40
C THR A 435 2.30 13.39 -13.29
N CYS A 436 2.82 13.76 -12.13
CA CYS A 436 2.47 13.13 -10.86
C CYS A 436 1.45 14.02 -10.14
N LYS A 437 0.45 13.43 -9.49
CA LYS A 437 -0.55 14.20 -8.72
C LYS A 437 -0.64 13.67 -7.30
N VAL A 438 -0.71 14.59 -6.34
CA VAL A 438 -0.88 14.27 -4.92
C VAL A 438 -2.28 14.67 -4.49
N TRP A 439 -3.03 13.70 -3.98
CA TRP A 439 -4.41 13.83 -3.54
C TRP A 439 -4.45 13.86 -2.01
N ASP A 440 -5.31 14.73 -1.45
CA ASP A 440 -5.57 14.76 -0.02
C ASP A 440 -6.82 13.92 0.29
N MET A 441 -6.69 12.93 1.17
CA MET A 441 -7.79 12.02 1.49
C MET A 441 -8.92 12.67 2.27
N ARG A 442 -8.58 13.61 3.16
CA ARG A 442 -9.55 14.27 4.04
C ARG A 442 -10.42 15.24 3.27
N THR A 443 -9.80 16.03 2.38
CA THR A 443 -10.55 17.00 1.55
C THR A 443 -11.08 16.40 0.25
N ARG A 444 -10.57 15.22 -0.14
CA ARG A 444 -10.90 14.52 -1.39
C ARG A 444 -10.63 15.35 -2.64
N LYS A 445 -9.63 16.23 -2.58
CA LYS A 445 -9.25 17.14 -3.68
C LYS A 445 -7.79 16.94 -4.07
N LEU A 446 -7.48 17.38 -5.29
CA LEU A 446 -6.10 17.54 -5.73
C LEU A 446 -5.40 18.54 -4.82
N LYS A 447 -4.30 18.13 -4.21
CA LYS A 447 -3.53 18.97 -3.29
C LYS A 447 -2.37 19.65 -4.00
N MET A 448 -1.62 18.87 -4.77
CA MET A 448 -0.48 19.34 -5.54
C MET A 448 -0.46 18.67 -6.90
N ASP A 449 -0.17 19.48 -7.91
CA ASP A 449 0.15 19.01 -9.25
C ASP A 449 1.67 19.07 -9.41
N LEU A 450 2.29 17.95 -9.76
CA LEU A 450 3.74 17.80 -9.86
C LEU A 450 4.15 17.59 -11.32
N PRO A 451 4.19 18.66 -12.14
CA PRO A 451 4.74 18.59 -13.49
C PRO A 451 6.26 18.50 -13.45
N GLY A 452 6.87 17.91 -14.47
CA GLY A 452 8.31 17.99 -14.64
C GLY A 452 8.93 16.88 -15.49
N HIS A 453 8.25 15.75 -15.67
CA HIS A 453 8.67 14.74 -16.65
C HIS A 453 8.34 15.22 -18.06
N SER A 454 9.18 14.84 -19.03
CA SER A 454 8.95 15.20 -20.44
C SER A 454 8.12 14.17 -21.21
N ASP A 455 7.93 12.98 -20.64
CA ASP A 455 7.19 11.87 -21.23
C ASP A 455 6.46 11.07 -20.11
N GLU A 456 5.84 9.96 -20.46
CA GLU A 456 5.05 9.09 -19.58
C GLU A 456 5.78 8.67 -18.29
N VAL A 457 5.06 8.67 -17.16
CA VAL A 457 5.60 8.23 -15.85
C VAL A 457 5.09 6.84 -15.51
N TYR A 458 5.96 5.83 -15.53
CA TYR A 458 5.56 4.43 -15.31
C TYR A 458 5.51 4.03 -13.84
N THR A 459 6.41 4.57 -13.03
CA THR A 459 6.60 4.11 -11.66
C THR A 459 6.70 5.28 -10.69
N VAL A 460 6.12 5.07 -9.52
CA VAL A 460 6.20 5.96 -8.38
C VAL A 460 6.34 5.15 -7.11
N ASP A 461 7.10 5.68 -6.16
CA ASP A 461 7.17 5.15 -4.81
C ASP A 461 7.34 6.28 -3.80
N TRP A 462 6.83 6.06 -2.59
CA TRP A 462 6.96 6.99 -1.47
C TRP A 462 7.90 6.34 -0.45
N SER A 463 8.82 7.13 0.10
CA SER A 463 9.72 6.64 1.15
C SER A 463 8.93 6.23 2.40
N THR A 464 9.45 5.22 3.11
CA THR A 464 8.83 4.69 4.34
C THR A 464 8.81 5.72 5.48
N ASP A 465 9.71 6.71 5.45
CA ASP A 465 9.72 7.86 6.36
C ASP A 465 8.70 8.96 5.96
N GLY A 466 8.08 8.85 4.78
CA GLY A 466 7.14 9.84 4.26
C GLY A 466 7.77 11.15 3.74
N ARG A 467 9.09 11.36 3.81
CA ARG A 467 9.70 12.66 3.48
C ARG A 467 9.90 12.88 1.99
N ARG A 468 10.11 11.82 1.22
CA ARG A 468 10.46 11.87 -0.21
C ARG A 468 9.56 10.96 -1.02
N ALA A 469 9.46 11.27 -2.30
CA ALA A 469 8.96 10.31 -3.28
C ALA A 469 9.86 10.29 -4.50
N VAL A 470 9.81 9.19 -5.22
CA VAL A 470 10.51 9.00 -6.48
C VAL A 470 9.49 8.78 -7.58
N SER A 471 9.75 9.35 -8.75
CA SER A 471 9.04 9.02 -9.97
C SER A 471 10.01 8.84 -11.12
N ALA A 472 9.68 7.93 -12.03
CA ALA A 472 10.48 7.67 -13.20
C ALA A 472 9.62 7.08 -14.32
N GLY A 473 10.10 7.19 -15.55
CA GLY A 473 9.36 6.67 -16.69
C GLY A 473 10.15 6.73 -18.00
N LYS A 474 9.44 7.09 -19.06
CA LYS A 474 9.95 7.01 -20.44
C LYS A 474 10.98 8.09 -20.78
N ASP A 475 10.98 9.19 -20.04
CA ASP A 475 11.98 10.25 -20.17
C ASP A 475 13.39 9.86 -19.66
N LYS A 476 13.53 8.64 -19.12
CA LYS A 476 14.81 8.05 -18.66
C LYS A 476 15.40 8.75 -17.42
N MET A 477 14.69 9.72 -16.87
CA MET A 477 15.12 10.52 -15.73
C MET A 477 14.46 9.99 -14.47
N VAL A 478 15.24 9.92 -13.40
CA VAL A 478 14.70 9.64 -12.06
C VAL A 478 14.50 10.96 -11.36
N LYS A 479 13.27 11.28 -10.95
CA LYS A 479 12.96 12.51 -10.21
C LYS A 479 12.68 12.19 -8.76
N ILE A 480 13.31 12.98 -7.89
CA ILE A 480 13.05 12.96 -6.45
C ILE A 480 12.20 14.18 -6.11
N TRP A 481 11.14 13.95 -5.35
CA TRP A 481 10.21 14.95 -4.86
C TRP A 481 10.36 15.10 -3.35
N HIS A 482 10.25 16.32 -2.88
CA HIS A 482 10.26 16.65 -1.46
C HIS A 482 9.21 17.74 -1.17
N HIS A 483 8.87 17.88 0.11
CA HIS A 483 8.09 19.01 0.60
C HIS A 483 8.81 20.36 0.41
#